data_AF-A0A7D5Z379-F1
#
_entry.id   AF-A0A7D5Z379-F1
#
_cell.length_a   1.000
_cell.length_b   1.000
_cell.length_c   1.000
_cell.angle_alpha   90.00
_cell.angle_beta   90.00
_cell.angle_gamma   90.00
#
_symmetry.space_group_name_H-M   'P 1'
#
loop_
_entity.id
_entity.type
_entity.pdbx_description
1 polymer ?
#
loop_
_entity_poly.entity_id
_entity_poly.type
_entity_poly.pdbx_seq_one_letter_code
_entity_poly.pdbx_strand_id
1 'polypeptide(L)'
;MLALSFLLCAAGVKAMLGIKVDGVEITDKEYVCADDCTFEGVWFGENGNVCAAKELVVVLHDGKVNPKNIEYACAEAANPEWSTRPPMNGEEPESCFLDKIDPLSPVKYNCEAKRISKDKKVDVNADPVLEQWSEVRKMLGLPPSQEAQGCGQATDGATKIDQ
;
A
#
# COMPACT_ATOMS: atom_id res chain seq x y z
N MET A 1 31.30 1.20 25.48
CA MET A 1 31.05 1.32 24.03
C MET A 1 29.82 0.47 23.71
N LEU A 2 28.62 1.08 23.69
CA LEU A 2 27.34 0.43 23.37
C LEU A 2 26.50 1.40 22.52
N ALA A 3 27.06 1.79 21.37
CA ALA A 3 26.40 2.73 20.47
C ALA A 3 26.69 2.32 19.03
N LEU A 4 26.25 1.14 18.63
CA LEU A 4 26.34 0.70 17.23
C LEU A 4 25.28 -0.37 16.87
N SER A 5 24.07 -0.27 17.41
CA SER A 5 22.99 -1.26 17.13
C SER A 5 21.73 -0.67 16.47
N PHE A 6 21.73 0.60 16.06
CA PHE A 6 20.54 1.28 15.53
C PHE A 6 20.47 1.38 14.00
N LEU A 7 21.28 0.64 13.24
CA LEU A 7 21.38 0.77 11.77
C LEU A 7 20.75 -0.37 10.96
N LEU A 8 19.71 -1.04 11.47
CA LEU A 8 19.10 -2.20 10.78
C LEU A 8 17.60 -2.08 10.45
N CYS A 9 17.00 -0.88 10.48
CA CYS A 9 15.62 -0.67 10.00
C CYS A 9 15.53 -0.05 8.59
N ALA A 10 16.57 -0.19 7.77
CA ALA A 10 16.57 0.29 6.39
C ALA A 10 16.85 -0.85 5.42
N ALA A 11 16.03 -1.90 5.48
CA ALA A 11 15.91 -2.86 4.40
C ALA A 11 14.50 -3.43 4.43
N GLY A 12 13.82 -3.37 3.29
CA GLY A 12 12.75 -4.30 3.00
C GLY A 12 11.40 -3.66 2.75
N VAL A 13 11.28 -2.98 1.63
CA VAL A 13 10.06 -3.09 0.84
C VAL A 13 10.54 -3.27 -0.60
N LYS A 14 10.59 -4.52 -1.05
CA LYS A 14 10.51 -4.75 -2.50
C LYS A 14 9.13 -4.27 -2.88
N ALA A 15 9.00 -3.29 -3.77
CA ALA A 15 7.79 -3.18 -4.55
C ALA A 15 7.45 -4.59 -5.08
N MET A 16 6.18 -4.94 -5.18
CA MET A 16 5.74 -6.20 -5.78
C MET A 16 6.15 -6.25 -7.27
N LEU A 17 7.44 -6.39 -7.54
CA LEU A 17 8.05 -6.48 -8.85
C LEU A 17 7.59 -7.82 -9.46
N GLY A 18 6.43 -7.78 -10.10
CA GLY A 18 5.87 -8.90 -10.86
C GLY A 18 4.49 -9.39 -10.42
N ILE A 19 3.97 -8.99 -9.24
CA ILE A 19 2.59 -9.32 -8.83
C ILE A 19 1.73 -8.09 -9.04
N LYS A 20 0.79 -8.19 -9.99
CA LYS A 20 -0.27 -7.18 -10.16
C LYS A 20 -1.39 -7.56 -9.23
N VAL A 21 -1.67 -6.71 -8.25
CA VAL A 21 -2.78 -6.88 -7.32
C VAL A 21 -3.95 -6.07 -7.85
N ASP A 22 -5.07 -6.72 -8.19
CA ASP A 22 -6.28 -6.01 -8.63
C ASP A 22 -7.11 -5.52 -7.42
N GLY A 23 -6.97 -6.20 -6.29
CA GLY A 23 -7.56 -5.82 -5.01
C GLY A 23 -7.00 -6.65 -3.86
N VAL A 24 -7.39 -6.31 -2.65
CA VAL A 24 -6.93 -6.98 -1.43
C VAL A 24 -8.10 -7.31 -0.55
N GLU A 25 -8.18 -8.57 -0.12
CA GLU A 25 -9.13 -8.98 0.92
C GLU A 25 -8.64 -8.49 2.28
N ILE A 26 -9.45 -7.64 2.90
CA ILE A 26 -9.19 -7.13 4.25
C ILE A 26 -9.75 -8.11 5.28
N THR A 27 -10.95 -8.62 5.03
CA THR A 27 -11.62 -9.65 5.83
C THR A 27 -12.33 -10.65 4.92
N ASP A 28 -13.02 -11.64 5.50
CA ASP A 28 -13.91 -12.55 4.77
C ASP A 28 -15.13 -11.85 4.13
N LYS A 29 -15.33 -10.56 4.43
CA LYS A 29 -16.50 -9.77 4.02
C LYS A 29 -16.16 -8.46 3.35
N GLU A 30 -14.89 -8.03 3.39
CA GLU A 30 -14.48 -6.71 2.95
C GLU A 30 -13.20 -6.79 2.13
N TYR A 31 -13.14 -5.96 1.09
CA TYR A 31 -11.99 -5.85 0.21
C TYR A 31 -11.75 -4.39 -0.19
N VAL A 32 -10.56 -4.10 -0.67
CA VAL A 32 -10.21 -2.84 -1.34
C VAL A 32 -9.75 -3.14 -2.76
N CYS A 33 -9.99 -2.21 -3.69
CA CYS A 33 -9.47 -2.31 -5.05
C CYS A 33 -8.19 -1.49 -5.20
N ALA A 34 -7.32 -1.94 -6.11
CA ALA A 34 -6.14 -1.19 -6.48
C ALA A 34 -6.52 -0.06 -7.44
N ASP A 35 -6.66 1.15 -6.89
CA ASP A 35 -7.35 2.29 -7.53
C ASP A 35 -6.75 3.63 -7.08
N ASP A 36 -5.43 3.73 -7.15
CA ASP A 36 -4.61 4.89 -6.78
C ASP A 36 -4.92 5.43 -5.37
N CYS A 37 -5.21 4.52 -4.43
CA CYS A 37 -5.67 4.85 -3.08
C CYS A 37 -4.74 4.30 -2.00
N THR A 38 -4.91 4.77 -0.76
CA THR A 38 -4.16 4.29 0.41
C THR A 38 -5.03 3.59 1.44
N PHE A 39 -4.54 2.49 2.00
CA PHE A 39 -5.15 1.80 3.14
C PHE A 39 -4.06 1.40 4.13
N GLU A 40 -4.23 1.79 5.39
CA GLU A 40 -3.25 1.54 6.48
C GLU A 40 -1.78 1.87 6.14
N GLY A 41 -1.56 2.96 5.39
CA GLY A 41 -0.21 3.40 5.01
C GLY A 41 0.42 2.61 3.86
N VAL A 42 -0.36 1.80 3.14
CA VAL A 42 0.02 1.15 1.87
C VAL A 42 -0.74 1.80 0.73
N TRP A 43 -0.05 2.05 -0.38
CA TRP A 43 -0.66 2.56 -1.60
C TRP A 43 -0.91 1.42 -2.60
N PHE A 44 -2.07 1.47 -3.25
CA PHE A 44 -2.51 0.51 -4.26
C PHE A 44 -2.80 1.24 -5.56
N GLY A 45 -1.90 1.11 -6.53
CA GLY A 45 -2.02 1.76 -7.83
C GLY A 45 -2.95 1.03 -8.79
N GLU A 46 -3.60 1.77 -9.69
CA GLU A 46 -4.52 1.23 -10.73
C GLU A 46 -3.85 0.18 -11.63
N ASN A 47 -2.53 0.27 -11.80
CA ASN A 47 -1.73 -0.69 -12.56
C ASN A 47 -1.35 -1.97 -11.79
N GLY A 48 -1.81 -2.10 -10.54
CA GLY A 48 -1.55 -3.21 -9.64
C GLY A 48 -0.23 -3.09 -8.86
N ASN A 49 0.46 -1.95 -8.94
CA ASN A 49 1.66 -1.70 -8.14
C ASN A 49 1.28 -1.43 -6.69
N VAL A 50 2.06 -1.99 -5.76
CA VAL A 50 1.86 -1.83 -4.31
C VAL A 50 3.18 -1.48 -3.63
N CYS A 51 3.15 -0.48 -2.75
CA CYS A 51 4.28 -0.07 -1.91
C CYS A 51 3.80 0.64 -0.65
N ALA A 52 4.71 0.91 0.30
CA ALA A 52 4.34 1.75 1.43
C ALA A 52 4.07 3.19 0.95
N ALA A 53 3.07 3.87 1.51
CA ALA A 53 2.71 5.23 1.12
C ALA A 53 3.88 6.23 1.27
N LYS A 54 4.80 5.97 2.21
CA LYS A 54 6.04 6.74 2.40
C LYS A 54 7.05 6.61 1.23
N GLU A 55 6.88 5.61 0.37
CA GLU A 55 7.74 5.31 -0.80
C GLU A 55 7.14 5.86 -2.09
N LEU A 56 6.03 6.59 -1.98
CA LEU A 56 5.42 7.25 -3.11
C LEU A 56 6.28 8.39 -3.63
N VAL A 57 6.21 8.56 -4.94
CA VAL A 57 6.68 9.73 -5.65
C VAL A 57 5.53 10.33 -6.45
N VAL A 58 5.56 11.64 -6.61
CA VAL A 58 4.69 12.38 -7.52
C VAL A 58 5.33 12.40 -8.90
N VAL A 59 4.55 11.99 -9.91
CA VAL A 59 4.95 12.02 -11.32
C VAL A 59 4.79 13.45 -11.87
N LEU A 60 5.82 13.92 -12.55
CA LEU A 60 5.88 15.26 -13.14
C LEU A 60 5.79 15.17 -14.66
N HIS A 61 4.81 15.87 -15.22
CA HIS A 61 4.63 16.03 -16.66
C HIS A 61 5.24 17.37 -17.07
N ASP A 62 6.26 17.34 -17.93
CA ASP A 62 7.05 18.52 -18.31
C ASP A 62 7.62 19.30 -17.09
N GLY A 63 8.04 18.54 -16.06
CA GLY A 63 8.58 19.09 -14.82
C GLY A 63 7.55 19.74 -13.90
N LYS A 64 6.25 19.57 -14.17
CA LYS A 64 5.15 20.14 -13.40
C LYS A 64 4.18 19.06 -12.92
N VAL A 65 3.55 19.32 -11.78
CA VAL A 65 2.41 18.52 -11.32
C VAL A 65 1.16 18.94 -12.09
N ASN A 66 0.31 17.98 -12.45
CA ASN A 66 -1.03 18.29 -12.89
C ASN A 66 -1.90 18.68 -11.68
N PRO A 67 -2.31 19.95 -11.54
CA PRO A 67 -3.00 20.42 -10.33
C PRO A 67 -4.42 19.86 -10.17
N LYS A 68 -4.98 19.23 -11.22
CA LYS A 68 -6.31 18.62 -11.17
C LYS A 68 -6.28 17.14 -10.79
N ASN A 69 -5.14 16.49 -11.00
CA ASN A 69 -4.98 15.07 -10.72
C ASN A 69 -3.49 14.80 -10.47
N ILE A 70 -3.11 14.73 -9.19
CA ILE A 70 -1.74 14.40 -8.81
C ILE A 70 -1.55 12.91 -9.07
N GLU A 71 -0.61 12.58 -9.95
CA GLU A 71 -0.29 11.20 -10.27
C GLU A 71 0.82 10.70 -9.34
N TYR A 72 0.57 9.55 -8.73
CA TYR A 72 1.49 8.90 -7.81
C TYR A 72 2.03 7.61 -8.42
N ALA A 73 3.25 7.26 -8.05
CA ALA A 73 3.84 5.96 -8.36
C ALA A 73 4.70 5.49 -7.19
N CYS A 74 4.87 4.17 -7.07
CA CYS A 74 5.93 3.62 -6.24
C CYS A 74 7.29 3.99 -6.82
N ALA A 75 8.22 4.49 -6.00
CA ALA A 75 9.53 4.95 -6.46
C ALA A 75 10.29 3.90 -7.31
N GLU A 76 10.21 2.62 -6.93
CA GLU A 76 10.88 1.51 -7.65
C GLU A 76 10.21 1.16 -8.99
N ALA A 77 8.93 1.49 -9.16
CA ALA A 77 8.16 1.20 -10.37
C ALA A 77 8.06 2.42 -11.30
N ALA A 78 8.61 3.58 -10.90
CA ALA A 78 8.63 4.76 -11.73
C ALA A 78 9.46 4.51 -13.00
N ASN A 79 8.90 4.84 -14.16
CA ASN A 79 9.62 4.77 -15.42
C ASN A 79 10.86 5.69 -15.35
N PRO A 80 12.07 5.22 -15.75
CA PRO A 80 13.27 6.07 -15.80
C PRO A 80 13.13 7.36 -16.62
N GLU A 81 12.19 7.39 -17.56
CA GLU A 81 11.88 8.57 -18.38
C GLU A 81 10.98 9.58 -17.66
N TRP A 82 10.31 9.18 -16.58
CA TRP A 82 9.47 10.08 -15.80
C TRP A 82 10.34 10.97 -14.91
N SER A 83 10.02 12.26 -14.91
CA SER A 83 10.50 13.14 -13.87
C SER A 83 9.64 12.91 -12.63
N THR A 84 10.26 12.69 -11.48
CA THR A 84 9.55 12.39 -10.23
C THR A 84 10.12 13.19 -9.07
N ARG A 85 9.32 13.41 -8.02
CA ARG A 85 9.78 13.97 -6.74
C ARG A 85 9.03 13.36 -5.57
N PRO A 86 9.54 13.48 -4.33
CA PRO A 86 8.75 13.16 -3.14
C PRO A 86 7.47 14.04 -3.06
N PRO A 87 6.36 13.52 -2.51
CA PRO A 87 5.18 14.32 -2.19
C PRO A 87 5.49 15.47 -1.22
N MET A 88 4.78 16.57 -1.35
CA MET A 88 4.84 17.73 -0.47
C MET A 88 3.65 17.77 0.49
N ASN A 89 3.71 18.62 1.52
CA ASN A 89 2.61 18.76 2.48
C ASN A 89 1.27 19.05 1.79
N GLY A 90 0.28 18.20 2.06
CA GLY A 90 -1.05 18.28 1.44
C GLY A 90 -1.20 17.48 0.14
N GLU A 91 -0.13 16.85 -0.35
CA GLU A 91 -0.17 15.91 -1.47
C GLU A 91 -0.22 14.48 -0.93
N GLU A 92 -1.43 14.03 -0.60
CA GLU A 92 -1.69 12.67 -0.15
C GLU A 92 -2.68 12.02 -1.12
N PRO A 93 -2.49 10.75 -1.51
CA PRO A 93 -3.50 10.02 -2.27
C PRO A 93 -4.77 9.83 -1.42
N GLU A 94 -5.89 9.60 -2.08
CA GLU A 94 -7.16 9.34 -1.41
C GLU A 94 -7.10 8.05 -0.58
N SER A 95 -7.92 7.96 0.47
CA SER A 95 -8.09 6.71 1.22
C SER A 95 -8.90 5.71 0.39
N CYS A 96 -8.52 4.44 0.42
CA CYS A 96 -9.25 3.38 -0.27
C CYS A 96 -10.67 3.23 0.30
N PHE A 97 -11.62 2.96 -0.59
CA PHE A 97 -12.95 2.55 -0.21
C PHE A 97 -12.98 1.07 0.15
N LEU A 98 -13.61 0.73 1.28
CA LEU A 98 -13.85 -0.65 1.68
C LEU A 98 -15.17 -1.12 1.07
N ASP A 99 -15.05 -2.00 0.08
CA ASP A 99 -16.20 -2.66 -0.53
C ASP A 99 -16.58 -3.93 0.21
N LYS A 100 -17.86 -4.28 0.15
CA LYS A 100 -18.40 -5.51 0.74
C LYS A 100 -18.40 -6.63 -0.29
N ILE A 101 -17.96 -7.81 0.14
CA ILE A 101 -18.09 -9.05 -0.62
C ILE A 101 -19.56 -9.47 -0.58
N ASP A 102 -20.20 -9.59 -1.74
CA ASP A 102 -21.53 -10.16 -1.83
C ASP A 102 -21.41 -11.70 -1.82
N PRO A 103 -21.85 -12.39 -0.75
CA PRO A 103 -21.73 -13.84 -0.65
C PRO A 103 -22.63 -14.58 -1.66
N LEU A 104 -23.59 -13.89 -2.28
CA LEU A 104 -24.55 -14.47 -3.23
C LEU A 104 -24.17 -14.16 -4.69
N SER A 105 -23.20 -13.30 -4.93
CA SER A 105 -22.77 -12.95 -6.28
C SER A 105 -21.84 -14.02 -6.85
N PRO A 106 -22.01 -14.42 -8.13
CA PRO A 106 -21.04 -15.27 -8.81
C PRO A 106 -19.69 -14.56 -9.02
N VAL A 107 -19.70 -13.22 -9.07
CA VAL A 107 -18.51 -12.37 -9.10
C VAL A 107 -18.34 -11.79 -7.70
N LYS A 108 -17.36 -12.30 -6.95
CA LYS A 108 -17.17 -11.91 -5.55
C LYS A 108 -16.64 -10.47 -5.36
N TYR A 109 -16.05 -9.88 -6.40
CA TYR A 109 -15.33 -8.59 -6.32
C TYR A 109 -15.48 -7.77 -7.60
N ASN A 110 -15.61 -6.45 -7.47
CA ASN A 110 -15.91 -5.54 -8.59
C ASN A 110 -14.76 -4.54 -8.88
N CYS A 111 -13.50 -4.96 -8.74
CA CYS A 111 -12.34 -4.09 -9.00
C CYS A 111 -12.13 -3.75 -10.50
N GLU A 112 -12.91 -4.37 -11.38
CA GLU A 112 -12.82 -4.23 -12.84
C GLU A 112 -13.28 -2.85 -13.36
N ALA A 113 -14.06 -2.09 -12.58
CA ALA A 113 -14.79 -0.92 -13.07
C ALA A 113 -13.90 0.25 -13.53
N LYS A 114 -12.61 0.32 -13.13
CA LYS A 114 -11.73 1.45 -13.48
C LYS A 114 -10.64 1.15 -14.51
N ARG A 115 -10.19 -0.10 -14.63
CA ARG A 115 -9.21 -0.53 -15.65
C ARG A 115 -9.71 -0.36 -17.09
N ILE A 116 -11.03 -0.31 -17.29
CA ILE A 116 -11.67 -0.08 -18.61
C ILE A 116 -11.28 1.27 -19.22
N SER A 117 -10.79 2.23 -18.42
CA SER A 117 -10.62 3.62 -18.86
C SER A 117 -9.31 3.94 -19.61
N LYS A 118 -8.26 3.11 -19.57
CA LYS A 118 -6.97 3.47 -20.20
C LYS A 118 -6.31 2.42 -21.09
N ASP A 119 -6.39 1.13 -20.77
CA ASP A 119 -5.76 0.08 -21.59
C ASP A 119 -6.79 -0.89 -22.19
N LYS A 120 -6.70 -1.05 -23.51
CA LYS A 120 -7.60 -1.87 -24.33
C LYS A 120 -7.65 -3.33 -23.85
N LYS A 121 -8.88 -3.85 -23.74
CA LYS A 121 -9.28 -5.26 -23.53
C LYS A 121 -8.93 -5.82 -22.14
N VAL A 122 -9.74 -5.48 -21.16
CA VAL A 122 -9.91 -6.33 -19.96
C VAL A 122 -10.73 -7.54 -20.38
N ASP A 123 -10.22 -8.75 -20.12
CA ASP A 123 -11.02 -9.96 -20.20
C ASP A 123 -12.00 -9.95 -19.02
N VAL A 124 -13.26 -9.63 -19.29
CA VAL A 124 -14.36 -9.58 -18.30
C VAL A 124 -14.68 -10.95 -17.68
N ASN A 125 -13.90 -11.99 -17.98
CA ASN A 125 -14.00 -13.31 -17.37
C ASN A 125 -12.76 -13.73 -16.57
N ALA A 126 -11.74 -12.86 -16.46
CA ALA A 126 -10.59 -13.13 -15.62
C ALA A 126 -10.91 -12.74 -14.17
N ASP A 127 -10.90 -13.71 -13.26
CA ASP A 127 -11.04 -13.42 -11.83
C ASP A 127 -9.93 -12.45 -11.39
N PRO A 128 -10.25 -11.39 -10.62
CA PRO A 128 -9.25 -10.43 -10.16
C PRO A 128 -8.21 -11.14 -9.29
N VAL A 129 -6.94 -10.78 -9.45
CA VAL A 129 -5.88 -11.29 -8.57
C VAL A 129 -5.99 -10.58 -7.23
N LEU A 130 -6.56 -11.29 -6.26
CA LEU A 130 -6.66 -10.81 -4.89
C LEU A 130 -5.59 -11.42 -4.01
N GLU A 131 -4.94 -10.54 -3.25
CA GLU A 131 -4.04 -10.93 -2.19
C GLU A 131 -4.72 -10.72 -0.83
N GLN A 132 -4.40 -11.57 0.14
CA GLN A 132 -4.85 -11.34 1.52
C GLN A 132 -4.04 -10.21 2.14
N TRP A 133 -4.71 -9.33 2.89
CA TRP A 133 -4.04 -8.20 3.54
C TRP A 133 -2.83 -8.61 4.39
N SER A 134 -2.92 -9.74 5.10
CA SER A 134 -1.80 -10.32 5.86
C SER A 134 -0.58 -10.62 5.00
N GLU A 135 -0.78 -11.15 3.79
CA GLU A 135 0.30 -11.45 2.85
C GLU A 135 0.88 -10.16 2.25
N VAL A 136 0.05 -9.17 1.93
CA VAL A 136 0.50 -7.83 1.49
C VAL A 136 1.43 -7.22 2.54
N ARG A 137 1.02 -7.18 3.81
CA ARG A 137 1.86 -6.64 4.90
C ARG A 137 3.18 -7.38 5.02
N LYS A 138 3.13 -8.71 4.99
CA LYS A 138 4.31 -9.57 5.09
C LYS A 138 5.28 -9.35 3.93
N MET A 139 4.76 -9.21 2.70
CA MET A 139 5.57 -8.88 1.52
C MET A 139 6.23 -7.51 1.64
N LEU A 140 5.52 -6.53 2.19
CA LEU A 140 6.03 -5.19 2.42
C LEU A 140 6.86 -5.06 3.72
N GLY A 141 7.16 -6.15 4.42
CA GLY A 141 7.90 -6.11 5.69
C GLY A 141 7.23 -5.25 6.77
N LEU A 142 5.93 -5.01 6.67
CA LEU A 142 5.18 -4.21 7.64
C LEU A 142 4.92 -5.02 8.91
N PRO A 143 4.94 -4.37 10.10
CA PRO A 143 4.56 -5.05 11.32
C PRO A 143 3.10 -5.54 11.21
N PRO A 144 2.73 -6.64 11.90
CA PRO A 144 1.34 -7.08 11.99
C PRO A 144 0.45 -5.95 12.55
N SER A 145 -0.84 -5.89 12.17
CA SER A 145 -1.77 -4.89 12.71
C SER A 145 -1.83 -5.01 14.22
N GLN A 146 -1.87 -3.88 14.92
CA GLN A 146 -1.92 -3.82 16.39
C GLN A 146 -3.25 -4.35 16.99
N GLU A 147 -4.14 -4.95 16.21
CA GLU A 147 -5.33 -5.63 16.74
C GLU A 147 -5.05 -7.04 17.28
N ALA A 148 -3.83 -7.55 17.12
CA ALA A 148 -3.37 -8.71 17.88
C ALA A 148 -2.07 -8.38 18.61
N GLN A 149 -2.15 -8.36 19.94
CA GLN A 149 -1.07 -8.30 20.92
C GLN A 149 -0.67 -6.89 21.35
N GLY A 150 -1.26 -6.48 22.48
CA GLY A 150 -0.77 -5.38 23.29
C GLY A 150 0.71 -5.56 23.62
N CYS A 151 1.53 -4.64 23.12
CA CYS A 151 2.81 -4.37 23.74
C CYS A 151 2.52 -3.73 25.11
N GLY A 152 2.50 -4.57 26.13
CA GLY A 152 2.55 -4.15 27.51
C GLY A 152 3.68 -3.15 27.70
N GLN A 153 3.34 -2.01 28.29
CA GLN A 153 4.31 -1.06 28.82
C GLN A 153 5.29 -1.83 29.71
N ALA A 154 6.55 -1.93 29.30
CA ALA A 154 7.63 -2.11 30.25
C ALA A 154 7.94 -0.71 30.82
N THR A 155 7.16 -0.30 31.81
CA THR A 155 7.63 0.68 32.79
C THR A 155 8.71 -0.03 33.60
N ASP A 156 9.99 0.24 33.32
CA ASP A 156 11.06 -0.12 34.24
C ASP A 156 10.96 0.77 35.49
N GLY A 157 10.16 0.27 36.44
CA GLY A 157 10.24 0.69 37.83
C GLY A 157 11.52 0.13 38.45
N ALA A 158 12.57 0.95 38.47
CA ALA A 158 13.71 0.72 39.36
C ALA A 158 13.44 1.42 40.70
N THR A 159 12.75 0.72 41.59
CA THR A 159 12.70 1.06 43.02
C THR A 159 14.07 0.77 43.66
N LYS A 160 14.52 1.73 44.47
CA LYS A 160 15.66 1.71 45.41
C LYS A 160 15.92 0.35 46.08
N ILE A 161 17.20 0.05 46.30
CA ILE A 161 17.64 -0.70 47.48
C ILE A 161 18.85 0.03 48.08
N ASP A 162 18.67 0.53 49.31
CA ASP A 162 19.71 1.03 50.21
C ASP A 162 20.63 -0.12 50.66
N GLN A 163 21.93 0.16 50.76
CA GLN A 163 22.80 -0.22 51.88
C GLN A 163 24.10 0.58 51.86
#